data_AF-A0A815FPG0-F1
#
_entry.id   AF-A0A815FPG0-F1
#
_cell.length_a   1.000
_cell.length_b   1.000
_cell.length_c   1.000
_cell.angle_alpha   90.00
_cell.angle_beta   90.00
_cell.angle_gamma   90.00
#
_symmetry.space_group_name_H-M   'P 1'
#
loop_
_entity.id
_entity.type
_entity.pdbx_description
1 polymer ?
#
loop_
_entity_poly.entity_id
_entity_poly.type
_entity_poly.pdbx_seq_one_letter_code
_entity_poly.pdbx_strand_id
1 'polypeptide(L)'
;MTLIDPILKIQTILGIDAKTIYEELTQALGSDTPSDRTVRRCTQRFRQEREYVNNDYRSDRPVSVLTDENIERVWQVIEDDLHSTYDDIIAEITLSHDTIGRIIHDCLKTRNPCKNF
;
A
#
# COMPACT_ATOMS: atom_id res chain seq x y z
N MET A 1 -14.84 -12.77 -12.51
CA MET A 1 -13.76 -13.52 -11.83
C MET A 1 -13.78 -14.92 -12.40
N THR A 2 -12.88 -15.25 -13.33
CA THR A 2 -12.76 -16.62 -13.82
C THR A 2 -12.02 -17.44 -12.76
N LEU A 3 -12.37 -18.72 -12.61
CA LEU A 3 -11.75 -19.62 -11.61
C LEU A 3 -10.23 -19.81 -11.79
N ILE A 4 -9.65 -19.27 -12.86
CA ILE A 4 -8.25 -19.42 -13.25
C ILE A 4 -7.36 -18.32 -12.63
N ASP A 5 -7.93 -17.15 -12.28
CA ASP A 5 -7.22 -16.06 -11.60
C ASP A 5 -6.50 -16.49 -10.30
N PRO A 6 -7.12 -17.25 -9.36
CA PRO A 6 -6.42 -17.69 -8.15
C PRO A 6 -5.26 -18.65 -8.43
N ILE A 7 -5.40 -19.53 -9.44
CA ILE A 7 -4.34 -20.47 -9.85
C ILE A 7 -3.14 -19.69 -10.41
N LEU A 8 -3.41 -18.77 -11.35
CA LEU A 8 -2.40 -17.86 -11.91
C LEU A 8 -1.69 -17.07 -10.81
N LYS A 9 -2.45 -16.55 -9.83
CA LYS A 9 -1.90 -15.77 -8.72
C LYS A 9 -0.95 -16.60 -7.87
N ILE A 10 -1.34 -17.81 -7.46
CA ILE A 10 -0.49 -18.70 -6.65
C ILE A 10 0.80 -19.08 -7.40
N GLN A 11 0.72 -19.49 -8.66
CA GLN A 11 1.90 -19.87 -9.44
C GLN A 11 2.86 -18.69 -9.67
N THR A 12 2.30 -17.49 -9.89
CA THR A 12 3.10 -16.25 -10.01
C THR A 12 3.81 -15.92 -8.68
N ILE A 13 3.12 -16.10 -7.56
CA ILE A 13 3.66 -15.92 -6.19
C ILE A 13 4.78 -16.94 -5.92
N LEU A 14 4.69 -18.15 -6.45
CA LEU A 14 5.75 -19.17 -6.36
C LEU A 14 6.95 -18.88 -7.28
N GLY A 15 6.91 -17.82 -8.08
CA GLY A 15 8.03 -17.41 -8.95
C GLY A 15 8.11 -18.19 -10.26
N ILE A 16 7.06 -18.91 -10.63
CA ILE A 16 7.01 -19.66 -11.89
C ILE A 16 6.90 -18.67 -13.06
N ASP A 17 7.58 -18.99 -14.17
CA ASP A 17 7.53 -18.17 -15.37
C ASP A 17 6.15 -18.25 -16.07
N ALA A 18 5.73 -17.14 -16.68
CA ALA A 18 4.43 -17.04 -17.36
C ALA A 18 4.30 -18.05 -18.51
N LYS A 19 5.41 -18.41 -19.18
CA LYS A 19 5.41 -19.42 -20.24
C LYS A 19 5.10 -20.80 -19.68
N THR A 20 5.75 -21.19 -18.60
CA THR A 20 5.52 -22.48 -17.92
C THR A 20 4.09 -22.56 -17.40
N ILE A 21 3.57 -21.48 -16.83
CA ILE A 21 2.17 -21.40 -16.39
C ILE A 21 1.20 -21.62 -17.57
N TYR A 22 1.47 -21.01 -18.72
CA TYR A 22 0.64 -21.20 -19.91
C TYR A 22 0.67 -22.65 -20.42
N GLU A 23 1.84 -23.28 -20.43
CA GLU A 23 1.99 -24.70 -20.83
C GLU A 23 1.22 -25.63 -19.89
N GLU A 24 1.34 -25.44 -18.57
CA GLU A 24 0.60 -26.21 -17.56
C GLU A 24 -0.92 -26.01 -17.67
N LEU A 25 -1.38 -24.77 -17.85
CA LEU A 25 -2.80 -24.48 -18.04
C LEU A 25 -3.32 -25.10 -19.34
N THR A 26 -2.54 -25.07 -20.41
CA THR A 26 -2.89 -25.70 -21.70
C THR A 26 -3.03 -27.21 -21.55
N GLN A 27 -2.13 -27.84 -20.80
CA GLN A 27 -2.18 -29.27 -20.52
C GLN A 27 -3.40 -29.65 -19.66
N ALA A 28 -3.78 -28.81 -18.69
CA ALA A 28 -4.89 -29.10 -17.77
C ALA A 28 -6.28 -28.76 -18.34
N LEU A 29 -6.40 -27.64 -19.07
CA LEU A 29 -7.69 -27.05 -19.48
C LEU A 29 -7.93 -27.14 -21.00
N GLY A 30 -6.91 -27.45 -21.80
CA GLY A 30 -7.06 -27.60 -23.25
C GLY A 30 -7.66 -26.34 -23.91
N SER A 31 -8.88 -26.46 -24.44
CA SER A 31 -9.61 -25.38 -25.14
C SER A 31 -10.09 -24.24 -24.22
N ASP A 32 -10.29 -24.52 -22.94
CA ASP A 32 -10.73 -23.52 -21.94
C ASP A 32 -9.56 -22.69 -21.38
N THR A 33 -8.37 -22.87 -21.95
CA THR A 33 -7.16 -22.18 -21.53
C THR A 33 -7.22 -20.71 -21.93
N PRO A 34 -6.96 -19.77 -21.01
CA PRO A 34 -6.85 -18.37 -21.35
C PRO A 34 -5.66 -18.15 -22.30
N SER A 35 -5.79 -17.20 -23.22
CA SER A 35 -4.71 -16.92 -24.17
C SER A 35 -3.38 -16.61 -23.46
N ASP A 36 -2.25 -16.96 -24.08
CA ASP A 36 -0.90 -16.62 -23.56
C ASP A 36 -0.77 -15.13 -23.22
N ARG A 37 -1.36 -14.26 -24.04
CA ARG A 37 -1.42 -12.81 -23.76
C ARG A 37 -2.15 -12.49 -22.46
N THR A 38 -3.26 -13.19 -22.18
CA THR A 38 -4.02 -13.02 -20.93
C THR A 38 -3.19 -13.50 -19.74
N VAL A 39 -2.54 -14.66 -19.85
CA VAL A 39 -1.66 -15.22 -18.80
C VAL A 39 -0.51 -14.26 -18.49
N ARG A 40 0.18 -13.74 -19.50
CA ARG A 40 1.26 -12.75 -19.33
C ARG A 40 0.77 -11.46 -18.67
N ARG A 41 -0.40 -10.96 -19.07
CA ARG A 41 -0.97 -9.76 -18.46
C ARG A 41 -1.32 -9.99 -17.00
N CYS A 42 -1.91 -11.13 -16.66
CA CYS A 42 -2.27 -11.46 -15.29
C CYS A 42 -1.04 -11.69 -14.42
N THR A 43 -0.06 -12.48 -14.87
CA THR A 43 1.21 -12.71 -14.17
C THR A 43 1.97 -11.39 -13.93
N GLN A 44 2.01 -10.49 -14.92
CA GLN A 44 2.59 -9.15 -14.73
C GLN A 44 1.85 -8.34 -13.67
N ARG A 45 0.51 -8.32 -13.71
CA ARG A 45 -0.32 -7.67 -12.67
C ARG A 45 -0.05 -8.25 -11.29
N PHE A 46 0.04 -9.57 -11.15
CA PHE A 46 0.28 -10.21 -9.85
C PHE A 46 1.71 -10.02 -9.33
N ARG A 47 2.71 -9.90 -10.22
CA ARG A 47 4.07 -9.48 -9.84
C ARG A 47 4.08 -8.04 -9.34
N GLN A 48 3.39 -7.15 -10.06
CA GLN A 48 3.21 -5.76 -9.65
C GLN A 48 2.42 -5.63 -8.34
N GLU A 49 1.37 -6.43 -8.13
CA GLU A 49 0.62 -6.50 -6.87
C GLU A 49 1.49 -6.98 -5.69
N ARG A 50 2.45 -7.89 -5.93
CA ARG A 50 3.44 -8.28 -4.91
C ARG A 50 4.36 -7.12 -4.52
N GLU A 51 4.75 -6.28 -5.48
CA GLU A 51 5.48 -5.04 -5.19
C GLU A 51 4.56 -4.00 -4.52
N TYR A 52 3.26 -4.02 -4.80
CA TYR A 52 2.25 -3.11 -4.25
C TYR A 52 1.88 -3.40 -2.79
N VAL A 53 2.00 -4.65 -2.31
CA VAL A 53 1.81 -4.97 -0.88
C VAL A 53 2.86 -4.29 0.01
N ASN A 54 3.98 -3.84 -0.57
CA ASN A 54 4.99 -3.06 0.15
C ASN A 54 5.02 -1.57 -0.23
N ASN A 55 4.20 -1.11 -1.18
CA ASN A 55 4.31 0.27 -1.70
C ASN A 55 3.00 0.86 -2.28
N ASP A 56 1.84 0.50 -1.75
CA ASP A 56 0.61 1.24 -2.07
C ASP A 56 -0.14 1.67 -0.82
N TYR A 57 0.48 2.62 -0.14
CA TYR A 57 -0.29 3.73 0.39
C TYR A 57 -0.94 4.41 -0.82
N ARG A 58 -2.21 4.06 -1.08
CA ARG A 58 -2.97 4.44 -2.29
C ARG A 58 -2.67 5.85 -2.76
N SER A 59 -1.94 5.95 -3.87
CA SER A 59 -1.60 7.21 -4.52
C SER A 59 -2.68 7.61 -5.51
N ASP A 60 -3.71 8.31 -5.04
CA ASP A 60 -4.58 9.10 -5.92
C ASP A 60 -4.48 10.61 -5.66
N ARG A 61 -3.67 11.06 -4.70
CA ARG A 61 -3.14 12.45 -4.71
C ARG A 61 -1.93 12.63 -3.80
N PRO A 62 -0.77 13.05 -4.31
CA PRO A 62 0.36 13.40 -3.47
C PRO A 62 0.13 14.82 -2.95
N VAL A 63 0.46 15.08 -1.70
CA VAL A 63 0.98 16.39 -1.37
C VAL A 63 2.18 16.14 -0.48
N SER A 64 3.33 16.68 -0.90
CA SER A 64 4.69 16.61 -0.36
C SER A 64 4.86 16.95 1.13
N VAL A 65 3.78 16.95 1.91
CA VAL A 65 3.71 17.42 3.29
C VAL A 65 3.69 16.25 4.27
N LEU A 66 3.29 15.04 3.84
CA LEU A 66 3.40 13.80 4.62
C LEU A 66 4.75 13.13 4.39
N THR A 67 5.84 13.88 4.45
CA THR A 67 7.20 13.29 4.46
C THR A 67 7.47 12.67 5.83
N ASP A 68 8.31 11.64 5.86
CA ASP A 68 8.73 11.01 7.12
C ASP A 68 9.32 12.04 8.11
N GLU A 69 10.01 13.08 7.59
CA GLU A 69 10.51 14.19 8.39
C GLU A 69 9.40 14.98 9.10
N ASN A 70 8.30 15.28 8.41
CA ASN A 70 7.18 16.03 8.99
C ASN A 70 6.38 15.16 9.96
N ILE A 71 6.26 13.85 9.69
CA ILE A 71 5.64 12.89 10.59
C ILE A 71 6.44 12.78 11.88
N GLU A 72 7.77 12.65 11.78
CA GLU A 72 8.67 12.57 12.93
C GLU A 72 8.64 13.85 13.76
N ARG A 73 8.63 15.02 13.13
CA ARG A 73 8.50 16.31 13.82
C ARG A 73 7.20 16.40 14.63
N VAL A 74 6.06 16.06 14.02
CA VAL A 74 4.76 16.07 14.72
C VAL A 74 4.76 15.05 15.86
N TRP A 75 5.40 13.89 15.65
CA TRP A 75 5.53 12.87 16.68
C TRP A 75 6.38 13.33 17.87
N GLN A 76 7.50 14.01 17.62
CA GLN A 76 8.39 14.55 18.65
C GLN A 76 7.69 15.58 19.54
N VAL A 77 6.96 16.53 18.96
CA VAL A 77 6.18 17.52 19.75
C VAL A 77 5.17 16.82 20.67
N ILE A 78 4.48 15.80 20.14
CA ILE A 78 3.50 15.00 20.88
C ILE A 78 4.15 14.08 21.93
N GLU A 79 5.41 13.68 21.76
CA GLU A 79 6.17 12.86 22.72
C GLU A 79 6.74 13.72 23.85
N ASP A 80 7.26 14.91 23.51
CA ASP A 80 7.80 15.88 24.46
C ASP A 80 6.71 16.45 25.38
N ASP A 81 5.52 16.74 24.85
CA ASP A 81 4.36 17.15 25.65
C ASP A 81 3.08 16.40 25.24
N LEU A 82 2.62 15.56 26.16
CA LEU A 82 1.39 14.76 25.99
C LEU A 82 0.10 15.60 26.01
N HIS A 83 0.17 16.86 26.45
CA HIS A 83 -0.96 17.80 26.51
C HIS A 83 -0.97 18.84 25.39
N SER A 84 -0.03 18.75 24.44
CA SER A 84 0.01 19.68 23.31
C SER A 84 -1.32 19.68 22.56
N THR A 85 -1.81 20.86 22.19
CA THR A 85 -3.01 21.02 21.37
C THR A 85 -2.64 21.16 19.90
N TYR A 86 -3.64 21.13 19.02
CA TYR A 86 -3.41 21.38 17.59
C TYR A 86 -2.71 22.72 17.33
N ASP A 87 -3.04 23.75 18.11
CA ASP A 87 -2.45 25.09 17.98
C ASP A 87 -0.97 25.11 18.37
N ASP A 88 -0.59 24.35 19.41
CA ASP A 88 0.82 24.22 19.83
C ASP A 88 1.66 23.55 18.75
N ILE A 89 1.13 22.48 18.12
CA ILE A 89 1.81 21.76 17.04
C ILE A 89 1.95 22.65 15.79
N ILE A 90 0.94 23.47 15.47
CA ILE A 90 1.00 24.43 14.33
C ILE A 90 2.01 25.54 14.59
N ALA A 91 2.15 25.98 15.85
CA ALA A 91 3.12 27.00 16.23
C ALA A 91 4.57 26.49 16.08
N GLU A 92 4.82 25.24 16.46
CA GLU A 92 6.14 24.60 16.37
C GLU A 92 6.47 24.13 14.94
N ILE A 93 5.47 23.63 14.22
CA ILE A 93 5.63 23.02 12.91
C ILE A 93 4.71 23.81 11.97
N THR A 94 5.30 24.63 11.09
CA THR A 94 4.59 25.53 10.15
C THR A 94 3.84 24.76 9.05
N LEU A 95 2.97 23.84 9.44
CA LEU A 95 2.09 23.04 8.62
C LEU A 95 0.65 23.47 8.84
N SER A 96 -0.20 23.14 7.88
CA SER A 96 -1.62 23.41 8.02
C SER A 96 -2.28 22.47 9.03
N HIS A 97 -3.30 22.98 9.73
CA HIS A 97 -4.13 22.21 10.66
C HIS A 97 -4.68 20.91 10.03
N ASP A 98 -5.13 20.97 8.76
CA ASP A 98 -5.63 19.80 8.03
C ASP A 98 -4.54 18.72 7.87
N THR A 99 -3.32 19.13 7.58
CA THR A 99 -2.20 18.18 7.43
C THR A 99 -1.82 17.54 8.76
N ILE A 100 -1.77 18.31 9.85
CA ILE A 100 -1.48 17.78 11.18
C ILE A 100 -2.58 16.79 11.61
N GLY A 101 -3.86 17.13 11.37
CA GLY A 101 -4.98 16.22 11.63
C GLY A 101 -4.85 14.90 10.88
N ARG A 102 -4.44 14.94 9.61
CA ARG A 102 -4.16 13.72 8.83
C ARG A 102 -2.97 12.93 9.38
N ILE A 103 -1.87 13.57 9.77
CA ILE A 103 -0.71 12.88 10.37
C ILE A 103 -1.09 12.17 11.67
N ILE A 104 -1.80 12.87 12.56
CA ILE A 104 -2.22 12.29 13.85
C ILE A 104 -3.17 11.12 13.62
N HIS A 105 -4.18 11.30 12.77
CA HIS A 105 -5.21 10.30 12.54
C HIS A 105 -4.74 9.09 11.73
N ASP A 106 -4.03 9.33 10.62
CA ASP A 106 -3.69 8.29 9.66
C ASP A 106 -2.35 7.62 9.99
N CYS A 107 -1.39 8.34 10.58
CA CYS A 107 -0.04 7.83 10.85
C CYS A 107 0.22 7.50 12.33
N LEU A 108 -0.25 8.32 13.27
CA LEU A 108 0.11 8.16 14.70
C LEU A 108 -0.92 7.37 15.53
N LYS A 109 -2.20 7.39 15.15
CA LYS A 109 -3.26 6.63 15.84
C LYS A 109 -3.07 5.12 15.78
N THR A 110 -2.44 4.61 14.72
CA THR A 110 -2.08 3.20 14.58
C THR A 110 -0.87 2.81 15.44
N ARG A 111 0.01 3.78 15.73
CA ARG A 111 1.26 3.59 16.52
C ARG A 111 1.03 3.75 18.02
N ASN A 112 0.07 4.58 18.45
CA ASN A 112 -0.30 4.72 19.86
C ASN A 112 -1.81 5.02 20.03
N PRO A 113 -2.66 3.99 20.19
CA PRO A 113 -4.12 4.14 20.18
C PRO A 113 -4.70 4.84 21.41
N CYS A 114 -3.89 5.11 22.43
CA CYS A 114 -4.36 5.68 23.70
C CYS A 114 -4.37 7.22 23.74
N LYS A 115 -3.92 7.91 22.68
CA LYS A 115 -3.97 9.37 22.60
C LYS A 115 -5.25 9.82 21.88
N ASN A 116 -6.15 10.46 22.62
CA ASN A 116 -7.32 11.14 22.09
C ASN A 116 -7.04 12.65 22.11
N PHE A 117 -6.79 13.22 20.94
CA PHE A 117 -6.74 14.67 20.71
C PHE A 117 -8.14 15.16 20.29
#